data_AF-A0A7Y1YGH1-F1
#
_entry.id   AF-A0A7Y1YGH1-F1
#
_cell.length_a   1.000
_cell.length_b   1.000
_cell.length_c   1.000
_cell.angle_alpha   90.00
_cell.angle_beta   90.00
_cell.angle_gamma   90.00
#
_symmetry.space_group_name_H-M   'P 1'
#
loop_
_entity.id
_entity.type
_entity.pdbx_description
1 polymer ?
#
loop_
_entity_poly.entity_id
_entity_poly.type
_entity_poly.pdbx_seq_one_letter_code
_entity_poly.pdbx_strand_id
1 'polypeptide(L)'
;MKAQKSAYGQVGMGVDQPLLLDCPACHSFISQGDINEQKSIASCSHCDHVFQIDDAENWDPFGPSLSAQPTGIEVLRLRSMLELRIKHLQSVDRKELGFLAFFSLLWNGALLPFVFNIISSGTWILLLFISVHLVAGISMLWYLLTSIFNTTSIDVTKQQVRISTSPITLPGTNEVIIQTPEIDQLFVSTTKTNSPGGNYGLYLLMKNGKKIKLLDKLNRTTLMQIEQEIEKYLEISDRPVH
;
A
#
# COMPACT_ATOMS: atom_id res chain seq x y z
N MET A 1 62.14 47.30 -12.91
CA MET A 1 61.93 46.25 -11.90
C MET A 1 61.69 46.91 -10.56
N LYS A 2 60.43 47.02 -10.11
CA LYS A 2 60.06 47.43 -8.76
C LYS A 2 58.89 46.55 -8.29
N ALA A 3 59.04 46.08 -7.06
CA ALA A 3 58.25 45.06 -6.40
C ALA A 3 56.78 45.44 -6.20
N GLN A 4 55.90 44.46 -6.35
CA GLN A 4 54.49 44.57 -5.99
C GLN A 4 54.25 43.70 -4.75
N LYS A 5 53.94 44.36 -3.63
CA LYS A 5 53.57 43.76 -2.35
C LYS A 5 52.15 43.21 -2.43
N SER A 6 52.01 41.97 -1.95
CA SER A 6 50.75 41.37 -1.52
C SER A 6 50.28 41.97 -0.19
N ALA A 7 48.97 42.21 -0.05
CA ALA A 7 48.24 42.17 1.22
C ALA A 7 46.72 42.15 1.01
N TYR A 8 46.13 40.98 1.33
CA TYR A 8 44.85 40.70 2.02
C TYR A 8 43.50 41.28 1.54
N GLY A 9 42.53 40.36 1.44
CA GLY A 9 41.08 40.62 1.59
C GLY A 9 40.24 39.37 1.31
N GLN A 10 39.84 38.63 2.35
CA GLN A 10 38.84 37.56 2.28
C GLN A 10 37.41 38.14 2.15
N VAL A 11 36.42 37.24 1.95
CA VAL A 11 34.95 37.38 2.11
C VAL A 11 34.25 37.60 0.75
N GLY A 12 33.22 36.87 0.33
CA GLY A 12 32.37 35.84 0.93
C GLY A 12 31.43 35.30 -0.18
N MET A 13 30.84 34.12 0.04
CA MET A 13 29.83 33.54 -0.86
C MET A 13 28.58 34.44 -0.87
N GLY A 14 28.12 34.84 -2.05
CA GLY A 14 26.83 35.51 -2.26
C GLY A 14 26.18 34.92 -3.50
N VAL A 15 25.33 33.91 -3.30
CA VAL A 15 24.44 33.38 -4.35
C VAL A 15 23.08 34.03 -4.11
N ASP A 16 22.92 35.26 -4.59
CA ASP A 16 21.61 35.90 -4.72
C ASP A 16 21.11 35.64 -6.15
N GLN A 17 20.53 34.46 -6.37
CA GLN A 17 19.67 34.27 -7.55
C GLN A 17 18.24 34.61 -7.13
N PRO A 18 17.60 35.63 -7.71
CA PRO A 18 16.21 35.93 -7.41
C PRO A 18 15.35 34.72 -7.80
N LEU A 19 14.55 34.23 -6.85
CA LEU A 19 13.59 33.16 -7.05
C LEU A 19 12.57 33.62 -8.10
N LEU A 20 12.68 33.13 -9.34
CA LEU A 20 11.69 33.39 -10.40
C LEU A 20 10.57 32.35 -10.27
N LEU A 21 9.33 32.80 -10.07
CA LEU A 21 8.12 31.97 -10.15
C LEU A 21 7.52 32.05 -11.56
N ASP A 22 7.07 30.91 -12.09
CA ASP A 22 6.34 30.82 -13.35
C ASP A 22 4.82 30.76 -13.12
N CYS A 23 4.05 31.43 -13.97
CA CYS A 23 2.59 31.32 -13.96
C CYS A 23 2.12 29.97 -14.54
N PRO A 24 1.25 29.21 -13.87
CA PRO A 24 0.75 27.92 -14.37
C PRO A 24 -0.19 28.04 -15.59
N ALA A 25 -0.79 29.21 -15.82
CA ALA A 25 -1.75 29.42 -16.89
C ALA A 25 -1.10 29.85 -18.22
N CYS A 26 -0.06 30.68 -18.16
CA CYS A 26 0.54 31.29 -19.35
C CYS A 26 2.07 31.15 -19.42
N HIS A 27 2.70 30.52 -18.42
CA HIS A 27 4.15 30.33 -18.31
C HIS A 27 4.99 31.62 -18.38
N SER A 28 4.37 32.79 -18.14
CA SER A 28 5.12 34.03 -18.01
C SER A 28 5.72 34.15 -16.61
N PHE A 29 6.91 34.73 -16.53
CA PHE A 29 7.59 35.03 -15.27
C PHE A 29 6.80 36.04 -14.43
N ILE A 30 6.72 35.76 -13.12
CA ILE A 30 6.07 36.62 -12.14
C ILE A 30 7.13 37.42 -11.41
N SER A 31 6.94 38.73 -11.34
CA SER A 31 7.85 39.62 -10.63
C SER A 31 7.60 39.58 -9.12
N GLN A 32 8.62 39.87 -8.31
CA GLN A 32 8.47 39.90 -6.84
C GLN A 32 7.40 40.88 -6.35
N GLY A 33 7.09 41.94 -7.13
CA GLY A 33 6.04 42.90 -6.79
C GLY A 33 4.62 42.34 -6.90
N ASP A 34 4.45 41.23 -7.65
CA ASP A 34 3.16 40.60 -7.91
C ASP A 34 2.89 39.41 -6.96
N ILE A 35 3.73 39.25 -5.94
CA ILE A 35 3.65 38.22 -4.91
C ILE A 35 3.25 38.87 -3.59
N ASN A 36 2.12 38.45 -3.03
CA ASN A 36 1.71 38.83 -1.69
C ASN A 36 2.20 37.76 -0.69
N GLU A 37 3.42 37.92 -0.19
CA GLU A 37 4.07 37.00 0.75
C GLU A 37 3.24 36.77 2.03
N GLN A 38 2.47 37.78 2.48
CA GLN A 38 1.66 37.67 3.71
C GLN A 38 0.41 36.81 3.53
N LYS A 39 -0.06 36.64 2.29
CA LYS A 39 -1.27 35.88 1.97
C LYS A 39 -0.99 34.63 1.15
N SER A 40 0.27 34.34 0.83
CA SER A 40 0.66 33.23 -0.04
C SER A 40 -0.11 33.26 -1.37
N ILE A 41 -0.27 34.43 -1.98
CA ILE A 41 -1.01 34.59 -3.25
C ILE A 41 -0.12 35.32 -4.25
N ALA A 42 -0.04 34.80 -5.48
CA ALA A 42 0.55 35.48 -6.63
C ALA A 42 -0.52 35.82 -7.66
N SER A 43 -0.35 36.98 -8.31
CA SER A 43 -1.16 37.39 -9.45
C SER A 43 -0.27 37.57 -10.69
N CYS A 44 -0.64 36.98 -11.81
CA CYS A 44 0.10 37.17 -13.06
C CYS A 44 -0.35 38.46 -13.77
N SER A 45 0.57 39.40 -14.01
CA SER A 45 0.30 40.64 -14.75
C SER A 45 0.08 40.44 -16.27
N HIS A 46 0.36 39.25 -16.81
CA HIS A 46 0.19 38.95 -18.23
C HIS A 46 -1.19 38.37 -18.57
N CYS A 47 -1.81 37.63 -17.66
CA CYS A 47 -3.08 36.93 -17.89
C CYS A 47 -4.12 37.12 -16.78
N ASP A 48 -3.84 37.96 -15.79
CA ASP A 48 -4.67 38.23 -14.61
C ASP A 48 -5.01 36.97 -13.79
N HIS A 49 -4.25 35.88 -13.96
CA HIS A 49 -4.46 34.63 -13.23
C HIS A 49 -3.92 34.77 -11.80
N VAL A 50 -4.80 34.56 -10.82
CA VAL A 50 -4.48 34.61 -9.38
C VAL A 50 -4.43 33.18 -8.84
N PHE A 51 -3.33 32.81 -8.20
CA PHE A 51 -3.13 31.49 -7.61
C PHE A 51 -2.43 31.58 -6.26
N GLN A 52 -2.65 30.58 -5.40
CA GLN A 52 -1.97 30.49 -4.12
C GLN A 52 -0.58 29.87 -4.29
N ILE A 53 0.43 30.51 -3.71
CA ILE A 53 1.77 29.99 -3.52
C ILE A 53 1.74 29.19 -2.22
N ASP A 54 1.08 28.03 -2.23
CA ASP A 54 1.06 27.17 -1.06
C ASP A 54 2.47 26.61 -0.81
N ASP A 55 2.95 26.74 0.43
CA ASP A 55 4.11 26.01 0.93
C ASP A 55 3.79 24.52 0.91
N ALA A 56 4.12 23.82 -0.18
CA ALA A 56 4.36 22.38 -0.25
C ALA A 56 3.45 21.47 0.62
N GLU A 57 2.16 21.77 0.72
CA GLU A 57 1.21 20.95 1.46
C GLU A 57 -0.04 20.79 0.60
N ASN A 58 -0.07 19.69 -0.15
CA ASN A 58 -1.22 19.09 -0.84
C ASN A 58 -1.65 19.55 -2.24
N TRP A 59 -0.75 20.06 -3.09
CA TRP A 59 -0.88 19.79 -4.53
C TRP A 59 0.09 18.69 -4.94
N ASP A 60 -0.44 17.49 -5.15
CA ASP A 60 0.32 16.33 -5.58
C ASP A 60 -0.25 15.76 -6.88
N PRO A 61 0.36 16.06 -8.03
CA PRO A 61 -0.03 15.46 -9.30
C PRO A 61 0.43 13.99 -9.45
N PHE A 62 1.14 13.40 -8.47
CA PHE A 62 1.72 12.04 -8.54
C PHE A 62 1.71 11.23 -7.22
N GLY A 63 0.80 11.55 -6.29
CA GLY A 63 0.63 10.77 -5.06
C GLY A 63 1.77 10.91 -4.03
N PRO A 64 1.46 10.74 -2.73
CA PRO A 64 2.23 11.30 -1.63
C PRO A 64 3.71 10.95 -1.75
N SER A 65 4.58 11.96 -1.66
CA SER A 65 6.03 11.78 -1.56
C SER A 65 6.41 11.13 -0.22
N LEU A 66 6.09 9.85 -0.04
CA LEU A 66 6.37 9.10 1.16
C LEU A 66 7.65 8.29 0.95
N SER A 67 8.80 8.94 1.20
CA SER A 67 10.01 8.22 1.62
C SER A 67 9.83 7.52 2.99
N ALA A 68 8.64 7.58 3.58
CA ALA A 68 8.27 6.78 4.74
C ALA A 68 8.03 5.35 4.27
N GLN A 69 8.94 4.46 4.67
CA GLN A 69 8.79 3.01 4.51
C GLN A 69 7.38 2.59 4.98
N PRO A 70 6.63 1.80 4.20
CA PRO A 70 5.28 1.39 4.56
C PRO A 70 5.27 0.72 5.94
N THR A 71 4.40 1.21 6.82
CA THR A 71 4.29 0.68 8.18
C THR A 71 3.80 -0.77 8.14
N GLY A 72 4.56 -1.70 8.75
CA GLY A 72 4.20 -3.12 8.78
C GLY A 72 4.49 -3.89 7.50
N ILE A 73 5.28 -3.34 6.57
CA ILE A 73 5.74 -4.05 5.38
C ILE A 73 7.27 -4.05 5.35
N GLU A 74 7.84 -5.25 5.25
CA GLU A 74 9.28 -5.40 5.03
C GLU A 74 9.53 -5.25 3.52
N VAL A 75 10.16 -4.15 3.13
CA VAL A 75 10.55 -3.86 1.75
C VAL A 75 12.03 -4.16 1.57
N LEU A 76 12.35 -5.16 0.76
CA LEU A 76 13.71 -5.52 0.41
C LEU A 76 13.98 -5.18 -1.06
N ARG A 77 14.79 -4.15 -1.30
CA ARG A 77 15.17 -3.72 -2.64
C ARG A 77 16.54 -4.28 -3.01
N LEU A 78 16.58 -5.17 -4.00
CA LEU A 78 17.80 -5.61 -4.67
C LEU A 78 17.83 -5.02 -6.10
N ARG A 79 19.01 -5.01 -6.73
CA ARG A 79 19.16 -4.52 -8.11
C ARG A 79 18.29 -5.29 -9.11
N SER A 80 18.08 -6.59 -8.87
CA SER A 80 17.40 -7.51 -9.78
C SER A 80 16.03 -7.99 -9.28
N MET A 81 15.63 -7.60 -8.08
CA MET A 81 14.33 -7.98 -7.50
C MET A 81 13.89 -6.97 -6.45
N LEU A 82 12.57 -6.79 -6.33
CA LEU A 82 11.90 -6.12 -5.23
C LEU A 82 11.07 -7.17 -4.50
N GLU A 83 11.34 -7.39 -3.23
CA GLU A 83 10.55 -8.29 -2.37
C GLU A 83 9.78 -7.45 -1.34
N LEU A 84 8.47 -7.66 -1.28
CA LEU A 84 7.58 -7.06 -0.28
C LEU A 84 7.00 -8.18 0.57
N ARG A 85 7.20 -8.11 1.89
CA ARG A 85 6.66 -9.10 2.83
C ARG A 85 5.64 -8.47 3.76
N ILE A 86 4.44 -9.03 3.77
CA ILE A 86 3.29 -8.55 4.53
C ILE A 86 2.87 -9.64 5.51
N LYS A 87 3.01 -9.37 6.81
CA LYS A 87 2.59 -10.30 7.87
C LYS A 87 1.09 -10.13 8.13
N HIS A 88 0.31 -11.21 8.03
CA HIS A 88 -1.15 -11.15 8.23
C HIS A 88 -1.51 -10.69 9.65
N LEU A 89 -0.66 -11.02 10.63
CA LEU A 89 -0.86 -10.58 12.02
C LEU A 89 -0.85 -9.05 12.16
N GLN A 90 -0.13 -8.36 11.28
CA GLN A 90 -0.05 -6.90 11.29
C GLN A 90 -1.20 -6.24 10.51
N SER A 91 -1.90 -6.98 9.66
CA SER A 91 -3.04 -6.47 8.90
C SER A 91 -4.40 -6.64 9.60
N VAL A 92 -4.45 -7.38 10.71
CA VAL A 92 -5.68 -7.62 11.49
C VAL A 92 -5.65 -6.83 12.80
N ASP A 93 -6.79 -6.30 13.24
CA ASP A 93 -6.90 -5.64 14.55
C ASP A 93 -6.65 -6.68 15.67
N ARG A 94 -5.73 -6.35 16.58
CA ARG A 94 -5.39 -7.19 17.74
C ARG A 94 -6.60 -7.47 18.62
N LYS A 95 -7.56 -6.54 18.72
CA LYS A 95 -8.79 -6.73 19.50
C LYS A 95 -9.70 -7.76 18.85
N GLU A 96 -9.89 -7.66 17.53
CA GLU A 96 -10.67 -8.62 16.76
C GLU A 96 -10.04 -10.01 16.82
N LEU A 97 -8.71 -10.09 16.65
CA LEU A 97 -7.99 -11.35 16.75
C LEU A 97 -8.09 -11.96 18.16
N GLY A 98 -7.97 -11.14 19.19
CA GLY A 98 -8.12 -11.57 20.59
C GLY A 98 -9.54 -12.08 20.89
N PHE A 99 -10.56 -11.36 20.43
CA PHE A 99 -11.95 -11.79 20.53
C PHE A 99 -12.18 -13.11 19.79
N LEU A 100 -11.70 -13.21 18.54
CA LEU A 100 -11.85 -14.43 17.74
C LEU A 100 -11.13 -15.62 18.40
N ALA A 101 -9.93 -15.41 18.95
CA ALA A 101 -9.20 -16.45 19.67
C ALA A 101 -9.98 -16.95 20.89
N PHE A 102 -10.46 -16.02 21.72
CA PHE A 102 -11.29 -16.35 22.88
C PHE A 102 -12.56 -17.10 22.48
N PHE A 103 -13.31 -16.55 21.51
CA PHE A 103 -14.56 -17.12 21.05
C PHE A 103 -14.35 -18.50 20.42
N SER A 104 -13.32 -18.65 19.59
CA SER A 104 -12.98 -19.92 18.96
C SER A 104 -12.62 -21.00 19.98
N LEU A 105 -11.83 -20.66 21.02
CA LEU A 105 -11.49 -21.61 22.08
C LEU A 105 -12.72 -22.00 22.91
N LEU A 106 -13.56 -21.03 23.27
CA LEU A 106 -14.77 -21.26 24.05
C LEU A 106 -15.81 -22.08 23.25
N TRP A 107 -16.02 -21.75 21.99
CA TRP A 107 -16.93 -22.46 21.08
C TRP A 107 -16.52 -23.91 20.87
N ASN A 108 -15.25 -24.15 20.52
CA ASN A 108 -14.74 -25.51 20.31
C ASN A 108 -14.71 -26.30 21.63
N GLY A 109 -14.31 -25.66 22.74
CA GLY A 109 -14.34 -26.27 24.07
C GLY A 109 -15.73 -26.68 24.53
N ALA A 110 -16.73 -25.83 24.27
CA ALA A 110 -18.13 -26.12 24.59
C ALA A 110 -18.70 -27.24 23.72
N LEU A 111 -18.31 -27.36 22.44
CA LEU A 111 -18.80 -28.41 21.53
C LEU A 111 -18.26 -29.81 21.85
N LEU A 112 -17.04 -29.92 22.36
CA LEU A 112 -16.39 -31.22 22.66
C LEU A 112 -17.24 -32.18 23.51
N PRO A 113 -17.82 -31.79 24.66
CA PRO A 113 -18.64 -32.69 25.46
C PRO A 113 -19.91 -33.15 24.72
N PHE A 114 -20.51 -32.29 23.89
CA PHE A 114 -21.67 -32.68 23.08
C PHE A 114 -21.30 -33.73 22.03
N VAL A 115 -20.19 -33.51 21.31
CA VAL A 115 -19.70 -34.47 20.31
C VAL A 115 -19.36 -35.80 20.98
N PHE A 116 -18.66 -35.78 22.11
CA PHE A 116 -18.32 -36.98 22.87
C PHE A 116 -19.57 -37.75 23.33
N ASN A 117 -20.59 -37.06 23.83
CA ASN A 117 -21.85 -37.66 24.25
C ASN A 117 -22.63 -38.27 23.05
N ILE A 118 -22.67 -37.57 21.91
CA ILE A 118 -23.33 -38.07 20.69
C ILE A 118 -22.65 -39.33 20.16
N ILE A 119 -21.31 -39.35 20.11
CA ILE A 119 -20.55 -40.53 19.69
C ILE A 119 -20.80 -41.70 20.64
N SER A 120 -20.79 -41.45 21.96
CA SER A 120 -21.00 -42.48 22.98
C SER A 120 -22.42 -43.04 22.99
N SER A 121 -23.42 -42.22 22.67
CA SER A 121 -24.84 -42.63 22.60
C SER A 121 -25.22 -43.29 21.28
N GLY A 122 -24.36 -43.24 20.25
CA GLY A 122 -24.63 -43.81 18.93
C GLY A 122 -25.68 -43.04 18.11
N THR A 123 -26.00 -41.80 18.49
CA THR A 123 -27.07 -41.01 17.86
C THR A 123 -26.55 -40.21 16.65
N TRP A 124 -26.18 -40.91 15.57
CA TRP A 124 -25.52 -40.31 14.40
C TRP A 124 -26.31 -39.19 13.71
N ILE A 125 -27.64 -39.19 13.80
CA ILE A 125 -28.46 -38.11 13.22
C ILE A 125 -28.18 -36.75 13.89
N LEU A 126 -27.93 -36.72 15.20
CA LEU A 126 -27.55 -35.50 15.90
C LEU A 126 -26.14 -35.04 15.52
N LEU A 127 -25.25 -35.99 15.19
CA LEU A 127 -23.91 -35.68 14.70
C LEU A 127 -23.96 -34.95 13.35
N LEU A 128 -24.90 -35.29 12.48
CA LEU A 128 -25.11 -34.57 11.23
C LEU A 128 -25.46 -33.10 11.48
N PHE A 129 -26.38 -32.81 12.41
CA PHE A 129 -26.74 -31.42 12.73
C PHE A 129 -25.60 -30.66 13.40
N ILE A 130 -24.83 -31.32 14.28
CA ILE A 130 -23.69 -30.68 14.93
C ILE A 130 -22.49 -30.52 13.99
N SER A 131 -22.44 -31.26 12.88
CA SER A 131 -21.34 -31.17 11.90
C SER A 131 -21.15 -29.77 11.33
N VAL A 132 -22.24 -29.02 11.10
CA VAL A 132 -22.17 -27.62 10.64
C VAL A 132 -21.48 -26.73 11.67
N HIS A 133 -21.74 -26.97 12.96
CA HIS A 133 -21.12 -26.23 14.06
C HIS A 133 -19.65 -26.60 14.22
N LEU A 134 -19.29 -27.86 13.94
CA LEU A 134 -17.90 -28.30 13.90
C LEU A 134 -17.13 -27.68 12.73
N VAL A 135 -17.73 -27.62 11.54
CA VAL A 135 -17.16 -26.92 10.38
C VAL A 135 -16.93 -25.44 10.70
N ALA A 136 -17.89 -24.78 11.37
CA ALA A 136 -17.74 -23.40 11.82
C ALA A 136 -16.62 -23.25 12.86
N GLY A 137 -16.52 -24.16 13.84
CA GLY A 137 -15.45 -24.14 14.85
C GLY A 137 -14.06 -24.34 14.25
N ILE A 138 -13.94 -25.28 13.31
CA ILE A 138 -12.69 -25.55 12.58
C ILE A 138 -12.31 -24.37 11.67
N SER A 139 -13.27 -23.77 10.98
CA SER A 139 -12.98 -22.63 10.09
C SER A 139 -12.52 -21.40 10.86
N MET A 140 -13.06 -21.14 12.06
CA MET A 140 -12.58 -20.07 12.95
C MET A 140 -11.14 -20.34 13.42
N LEU A 141 -10.84 -21.57 13.87
CA LEU A 141 -9.49 -21.95 14.27
C LEU A 141 -8.50 -21.83 13.10
N TRP A 142 -8.91 -22.28 11.92
CA TRP A 142 -8.10 -22.19 10.71
C TRP A 142 -7.80 -20.73 10.38
N TYR A 143 -8.82 -19.86 10.36
CA TYR A 143 -8.64 -18.44 10.11
C TYR A 143 -7.69 -17.80 11.13
N LEU A 144 -7.85 -18.13 12.42
CA LEU A 144 -6.97 -17.65 13.49
C LEU A 144 -5.51 -18.05 13.25
N LEU A 145 -5.27 -19.33 12.92
CA LEU A 145 -3.92 -19.84 12.63
C LEU A 145 -3.31 -19.15 11.41
N THR A 146 -4.05 -19.04 10.31
CA THR A 146 -3.57 -18.35 9.10
C THR A 146 -3.27 -16.88 9.38
N SER A 147 -4.09 -16.20 10.18
CA SER A 147 -3.86 -14.78 10.51
C SER A 147 -2.61 -14.57 11.35
N ILE A 148 -2.27 -15.52 12.24
CA ILE A 148 -1.10 -15.43 13.12
C ILE A 148 0.19 -15.81 12.38
N PHE A 149 0.16 -16.88 11.60
CA PHE A 149 1.37 -17.48 11.03
C PHE A 149 1.63 -17.08 9.58
N ASN A 150 0.62 -16.68 8.81
CA ASN A 150 0.84 -16.43 7.39
C ASN A 150 1.50 -15.08 7.11
N THR A 151 2.36 -15.12 6.10
CA THR A 151 3.00 -13.98 5.47
C THR A 151 2.75 -14.08 3.97
N THR A 152 2.31 -12.98 3.37
CA THR A 152 2.25 -12.83 1.92
C THR A 152 3.55 -12.18 1.45
N SER A 153 4.28 -12.86 0.57
CA SER A 153 5.45 -12.32 -0.12
C SER A 153 5.09 -11.98 -1.56
N ILE A 154 5.52 -10.81 -2.02
CA ILE A 154 5.37 -10.33 -3.39
C ILE A 154 6.77 -10.11 -3.93
N ASP A 155 7.18 -10.97 -4.86
CA ASP A 155 8.46 -10.90 -5.53
C ASP A 155 8.26 -10.30 -6.91
N VAL A 156 8.78 -9.10 -7.11
CA VAL A 156 8.72 -8.35 -8.35
C VAL A 156 10.09 -8.40 -9.01
N THR A 157 10.13 -8.89 -10.24
CA THR A 157 11.33 -8.91 -11.09
C THR A 157 11.01 -8.28 -12.44
N LYS A 158 12.03 -7.95 -13.24
CA LYS A 158 11.81 -7.47 -14.61
C LYS A 158 11.11 -8.49 -15.53
N GLN A 159 11.04 -9.76 -15.13
CA GLN A 159 10.43 -10.84 -15.92
C GLN A 159 9.02 -11.19 -15.42
N GLN A 160 8.86 -11.35 -14.11
CA GLN A 160 7.61 -11.79 -13.50
C GLN A 160 7.34 -11.09 -12.17
N VAL A 161 6.05 -11.00 -11.82
CA VAL A 161 5.52 -10.70 -10.50
C VAL A 161 4.95 -11.98 -9.91
N ARG A 162 5.42 -12.36 -8.72
CA ARG A 162 5.07 -13.60 -8.03
C ARG A 162 4.47 -13.25 -6.67
N ILE A 163 3.30 -13.81 -6.37
CA ILE A 163 2.62 -13.64 -5.08
C ILE A 163 2.47 -15.01 -4.45
N SER A 164 3.03 -15.17 -3.26
CA SER A 164 2.96 -16.40 -2.49
C SER A 164 2.54 -16.12 -1.05
N THR A 165 1.80 -17.06 -0.46
CA THR A 165 1.41 -17.02 0.95
C THR A 165 1.99 -18.25 1.64
N SER A 166 2.71 -18.03 2.74
CA SER A 166 3.38 -19.10 3.50
C SER A 166 3.24 -18.84 5.01
N PRO A 167 3.31 -19.86 5.89
CA PRO A 167 3.55 -21.27 5.59
C PRO A 167 2.27 -22.10 5.38
N ILE A 168 1.11 -21.62 5.83
CA ILE A 168 -0.16 -22.37 5.73
C ILE A 168 -0.86 -21.96 4.44
N THR A 169 -0.73 -22.77 3.39
CA THR A 169 -1.47 -22.56 2.13
C THR A 169 -2.87 -23.17 2.23
N LEU A 170 -3.87 -22.48 1.67
CA LEU A 170 -5.17 -23.08 1.46
C LEU A 170 -5.10 -24.05 0.28
N PRO A 171 -5.78 -25.21 0.33
CA PRO A 171 -5.93 -26.07 -0.82
C PRO A 171 -6.53 -25.28 -2.00
N GLY A 172 -5.77 -25.13 -3.08
CA GLY A 172 -6.21 -24.40 -4.29
C GLY A 172 -5.83 -22.91 -4.34
N THR A 173 -5.26 -22.32 -3.28
CA THR A 173 -4.62 -21.00 -3.40
C THR A 173 -3.16 -21.19 -3.80
N ASN A 174 -2.96 -21.44 -5.09
CA ASN A 174 -1.63 -21.56 -5.65
C ASN A 174 -0.94 -20.19 -5.72
N GLU A 175 0.38 -20.23 -5.73
CA GLU A 175 1.22 -19.10 -6.09
C GLU A 175 0.74 -18.47 -7.41
N VAL A 176 0.58 -17.15 -7.40
CA VAL A 176 0.16 -16.41 -8.59
C VAL A 176 1.40 -15.85 -9.26
N ILE A 177 1.65 -16.24 -10.50
CA ILE A 177 2.77 -15.76 -11.32
C ILE A 177 2.21 -15.01 -12.52
N ILE A 178 2.61 -13.75 -12.67
CA ILE A 178 2.18 -12.84 -13.74
C ILE A 178 3.44 -12.37 -14.47
N GLN A 179 3.43 -12.40 -15.80
CA GLN A 179 4.57 -11.91 -16.59
C GLN A 179 4.57 -10.38 -16.59
N THR A 180 5.69 -9.78 -16.16
CA THR A 180 5.86 -8.32 -16.05
C THR A 180 5.55 -7.60 -17.38
N PRO A 181 5.96 -8.10 -18.57
CA PRO A 181 5.63 -7.45 -19.84
C PRO A 181 4.13 -7.38 -20.17
N GLU A 182 3.30 -8.21 -19.54
CA GLU A 182 1.84 -8.22 -19.73
C GLU A 182 1.12 -7.21 -18.84
N ILE A 183 1.84 -6.63 -17.86
CA ILE A 183 1.32 -5.61 -16.96
C ILE A 183 1.23 -4.29 -17.73
N ASP A 184 0.05 -3.68 -17.70
CA ASP A 184 -0.19 -2.35 -18.26
C ASP A 184 -0.12 -1.28 -17.16
N GLN A 185 -0.71 -1.56 -15.99
CA GLN A 185 -0.75 -0.63 -14.87
C GLN A 185 -1.09 -1.33 -13.54
N LEU A 186 -0.66 -0.77 -12.41
CA LEU A 186 -1.18 -1.10 -11.08
C LEU A 186 -2.09 0.03 -10.59
N PHE A 187 -3.12 -0.30 -9.82
CA PHE A 187 -4.01 0.72 -9.26
C PHE A 187 -4.73 0.27 -8.00
N VAL A 188 -4.97 1.20 -7.09
CA VAL A 188 -5.81 0.98 -5.91
C VAL A 188 -7.26 1.35 -6.20
N SER A 189 -8.16 0.39 -6.04
CA SER A 189 -9.60 0.61 -6.27
C SER A 189 -10.44 0.01 -5.17
N THR A 190 -11.71 0.41 -5.11
CA THR A 190 -12.60 -0.10 -4.08
C THR A 190 -12.97 -1.57 -4.33
N THR A 191 -12.96 -2.37 -3.28
CA THR A 191 -13.46 -3.75 -3.32
C THR A 191 -14.99 -3.72 -3.20
N LYS A 192 -15.70 -4.38 -4.13
CA LYS A 192 -17.17 -4.50 -4.07
C LYS A 192 -17.66 -5.43 -2.94
N THR A 193 -16.74 -6.09 -2.24
CA THR A 193 -17.01 -6.98 -1.11
C THR A 193 -16.98 -6.20 0.20
N ASN A 194 -18.08 -6.22 0.96
CA ASN A 194 -18.17 -5.78 2.35
C ASN A 194 -17.30 -6.68 3.25
N SER A 195 -15.98 -6.52 3.18
CA SER A 195 -15.03 -7.29 4.00
C SER A 195 -14.52 -6.42 5.17
N PRO A 196 -14.29 -6.99 6.36
CA PRO A 196 -13.94 -6.24 7.59
C PRO A 196 -12.53 -5.60 7.63
N GLY A 197 -11.91 -5.28 6.48
CA GLY A 197 -10.51 -4.84 6.41
C GLY A 197 -10.26 -3.63 5.51
N GLY A 198 -11.31 -2.88 5.19
CA GLY A 198 -11.26 -1.75 4.26
C GLY A 198 -11.79 -2.10 2.87
N ASN A 199 -12.51 -1.15 2.29
CA ASN A 199 -13.13 -1.28 0.98
C ASN A 199 -12.12 -1.08 -0.15
N TYR A 200 -10.83 -1.35 0.02
CA TYR A 200 -9.80 -1.09 -0.99
C TYR A 200 -8.95 -2.34 -1.25
N GLY A 201 -8.49 -2.47 -2.49
CA GLY A 201 -7.59 -3.52 -2.92
C GLY A 201 -6.62 -3.00 -3.99
N LEU A 202 -5.46 -3.61 -4.06
CA LEU A 202 -4.48 -3.38 -5.13
C LEU A 202 -4.81 -4.30 -6.29
N TYR A 203 -5.00 -3.72 -7.46
CA TYR A 203 -5.30 -4.42 -8.70
C TYR A 203 -4.21 -4.20 -9.73
N LEU A 204 -4.06 -5.21 -10.58
CA LEU A 204 -3.21 -5.20 -11.75
C LEU A 204 -4.11 -5.19 -12.99
N LEU A 205 -3.88 -4.23 -13.88
CA LEU A 205 -4.46 -4.21 -15.21
C LEU A 205 -3.47 -4.84 -16.18
N MET A 206 -3.90 -5.91 -16.84
CA MET A 206 -3.12 -6.52 -17.92
C MET A 206 -3.40 -5.80 -19.25
N LYS A 207 -2.44 -5.87 -20.19
CA LYS A 207 -2.57 -5.31 -21.55
C LYS A 207 -3.75 -5.86 -22.35
N ASN A 208 -4.26 -7.04 -21.99
CA ASN A 208 -5.48 -7.63 -22.57
C ASN A 208 -6.79 -7.10 -21.93
N GLY A 209 -6.71 -6.13 -21.03
CA GLY A 209 -7.84 -5.55 -20.30
C GLY A 209 -8.30 -6.35 -19.08
N LYS A 210 -7.67 -7.50 -18.77
CA LYS A 210 -8.02 -8.32 -17.60
C LYS A 210 -7.54 -7.63 -16.32
N LYS A 211 -8.44 -7.52 -15.34
CA LYS A 211 -8.14 -7.04 -13.98
C LYS A 211 -7.86 -8.20 -13.04
N ILE A 212 -6.74 -8.19 -12.35
CA ILE A 212 -6.34 -9.20 -11.35
C ILE A 212 -6.16 -8.52 -10.00
N LYS A 213 -6.79 -9.04 -8.96
CA LYS A 213 -6.60 -8.55 -7.58
C LYS A 213 -5.31 -9.13 -7.01
N LEU A 214 -4.37 -8.28 -6.61
CA LEU A 214 -3.10 -8.70 -6.02
C LEU A 214 -3.17 -8.78 -4.50
N LEU A 215 -3.72 -7.75 -3.86
CA LEU A 215 -3.84 -7.64 -2.40
C LEU A 215 -5.17 -7.00 -2.02
N ASP A 216 -5.66 -7.36 -0.84
CA ASP A 216 -6.79 -6.71 -0.18
C ASP A 216 -6.56 -6.64 1.33
N LYS A 217 -7.51 -6.04 2.05
CA LYS A 217 -7.54 -5.95 3.52
C LYS A 217 -6.34 -5.20 4.13
N LEU A 218 -5.79 -4.25 3.40
CA LEU A 218 -4.80 -3.30 3.88
C LEU A 218 -5.38 -1.88 3.79
N ASN A 219 -4.83 -0.99 4.60
CA ASN A 219 -5.20 0.42 4.56
C ASN A 219 -4.90 1.02 3.18
N ARG A 220 -5.75 1.94 2.72
CA ARG A 220 -5.60 2.60 1.41
C ARG A 220 -4.21 3.19 1.21
N THR A 221 -3.70 3.91 2.22
CA THR A 221 -2.36 4.52 2.18
C THR A 221 -1.27 3.47 1.99
N THR A 222 -1.34 2.35 2.70
CA THR A 222 -0.39 1.25 2.57
C THR A 222 -0.45 0.61 1.18
N LEU A 223 -1.66 0.44 0.62
CA LEU A 223 -1.82 -0.08 -0.74
C LEU A 223 -1.23 0.86 -1.79
N MET A 224 -1.42 2.18 -1.64
CA MET A 224 -0.83 3.19 -2.53
C MET A 224 0.70 3.24 -2.45
N GLN A 225 1.26 3.09 -1.25
CA GLN A 225 2.70 2.97 -1.09
C GLN A 225 3.25 1.72 -1.79
N ILE A 226 2.55 0.58 -1.68
CA ILE A 226 2.94 -0.65 -2.40
C ILE A 226 2.86 -0.44 -3.92
N GLU A 227 1.78 0.16 -4.42
CA GLU A 227 1.60 0.49 -5.84
C GLU A 227 2.79 1.29 -6.37
N GLN A 228 3.08 2.44 -5.74
CA GLN A 228 4.19 3.31 -6.13
C GLN A 228 5.54 2.60 -6.08
N GLU A 229 5.79 1.76 -5.07
CA GLU A 229 7.03 0.99 -4.97
C GLU A 229 7.21 0.00 -6.12
N ILE A 230 6.14 -0.71 -6.49
CA ILE A 230 6.16 -1.66 -7.60
C ILE A 230 6.32 -0.92 -8.92
N GLU A 231 5.57 0.16 -9.14
CA GLU A 231 5.64 0.95 -10.38
C GLU A 231 7.02 1.59 -10.58
N LYS A 232 7.59 2.14 -9.51
CA LYS A 232 8.95 2.69 -9.53
C LYS A 232 9.99 1.63 -9.87
N TYR A 233 9.84 0.40 -9.36
CA TYR A 233 10.75 -0.70 -9.68
C TYR A 233 10.58 -1.21 -11.11
N LEU A 234 9.35 -1.24 -11.61
CA LEU A 234 9.02 -1.72 -12.96
C LEU A 234 9.15 -0.64 -14.05
N GLU A 235 9.40 0.61 -13.67
CA GLU A 235 9.44 1.78 -14.59
C GLU A 235 8.12 1.96 -15.35
N ILE A 236 6.99 1.66 -14.69
CA ILE A 236 5.64 1.86 -15.22
C ILE A 236 5.20 3.29 -14.91
N SER A 237 4.56 3.96 -15.88
CA SER A 237 4.01 5.29 -15.68
C SER A 237 2.64 5.22 -15.00
N ASP A 238 2.49 5.92 -13.88
CA ASP A 238 1.19 6.11 -13.22
C ASP A 238 0.25 6.89 -14.13
N ARG A 239 -1.01 6.44 -14.20
CA ARG A 239 -2.07 7.07 -14.99
C ARG A 239 -3.34 7.13 -14.13
N PRO A 240 -4.12 8.23 -14.19
CA PRO A 240 -5.38 8.28 -13.46
C PRO A 240 -6.35 7.21 -14.00
N VAL A 241 -6.74 6.28 -13.13
CA VAL A 241 -7.72 5.24 -13.46
C VAL A 241 -9.10 5.73 -13.05
N HIS A 242 -9.93 6.04 -14.05
CA HIS A 242 -11.33 6.46 -13.88
C HIS A 242 -12.28 5.28 -13.57
#